data_AF-A0A1I3PS28-F1
#
_entry.id   AF-A0A1I3PS28-F1
#
_cell.length_a   1.000
_cell.length_b   1.000
_cell.length_c   1.000
_cell.angle_alpha   90.00
_cell.angle_beta   90.00
_cell.angle_gamma   90.00
#
_symmetry.space_group_name_H-M   'P 1'
#
loop_
_entity.id
_entity.type
_entity.pdbx_description
1 polymer ?
#
loop_
_entity_poly.entity_id
_entity_poly.type
_entity_poly.pdbx_seq_one_letter_code
_entity_poly.pdbx_strand_id
1 'polypeptide(L)'
;MMKTKTIIIASLVALMVLSLFSCEGILDENPPSSISLSSFYQSEDDALAGLYGAYSIIYNVSAQTYLNYGEVNADDLGISPIVSDAYSWDFFTYNSDVTGGLWSACYNGINRANEVVQYTDRIDFNAEKKADIIAEAKALRAFYYFQLVRTMGGVPLYESPTAGFDNIDAPRATADEVYDLIIGDLTAAAAELEPISPAGRINAYVADALLARIFLYRGDYPNALMHAKRVIDSERYKLFPDYADIFKPKGNNGVEHIFQVQYLSGEINSGVPGAFGPRQRPGQFLKSFWANTTVGGSWAPSADFVAENPDSYRKSVTVADRYEHIDGVTGTVTMEEIYGGDFPYYVCKFDDREAELQSGENFTIIRYADILLIAAEALNEVDPGDAQKYNWINQIRERARNGVETDLPDLVGLSQDEFRNAVLEERRFELAFEGQRAWDLKRRGTFLAKLSAQGKEVEDFMLLFPIPDVQIELNPNLEQNPGW
;
A
#
# COMPACT_ATOMS: atom_id res chain seq x y z
N MET A 1 68.35 -30.08 44.83
CA MET A 1 67.10 -30.69 44.33
C MET A 1 65.83 -30.15 45.00
N MET A 2 65.77 -30.00 46.35
CA MET A 2 64.58 -29.43 47.03
C MET A 2 64.27 -27.98 46.66
N LYS A 3 65.27 -27.08 46.66
CA LYS A 3 65.06 -25.65 46.33
C LYS A 3 64.48 -25.42 44.92
N THR A 4 64.90 -26.22 43.94
CA THR A 4 64.43 -26.14 42.56
C THR A 4 62.97 -26.58 42.43
N LYS A 5 62.55 -27.61 43.19
CA LYS A 5 61.14 -28.04 43.24
C LYS A 5 60.25 -27.00 43.91
N THR A 6 60.71 -26.35 44.98
CA THR A 6 59.95 -25.28 45.65
C THR A 6 59.74 -24.06 44.76
N ILE A 7 60.74 -23.68 43.96
CA ILE A 7 60.62 -22.58 43.00
C ILE A 7 59.65 -22.96 41.87
N ILE A 8 59.72 -24.18 41.34
CA ILE A 8 58.80 -24.64 40.28
C ILE A 8 57.35 -24.69 40.78
N ILE A 9 57.12 -25.15 42.02
CA ILE A 9 55.78 -25.19 42.62
C ILE A 9 55.27 -23.77 42.89
N ALA A 10 56.12 -22.86 43.39
CA ALA A 10 55.74 -21.47 43.60
C ALA A 10 55.41 -20.75 42.28
N SER A 11 56.16 -21.03 41.20
CA SER A 11 55.89 -20.49 39.87
C SER A 11 54.60 -21.05 39.26
N LEU A 12 54.30 -22.35 39.46
CA LEU A 12 53.05 -22.96 39.00
C LEU A 12 51.83 -22.43 39.75
N VAL A 13 51.94 -22.22 41.06
CA VAL A 13 50.88 -21.61 41.87
C VAL A 13 50.67 -20.14 41.49
N ALA A 14 51.74 -19.38 41.26
CA ALA A 14 51.64 -18.00 40.79
C ALA A 14 50.98 -17.90 39.39
N LEU A 15 51.32 -18.83 38.48
CA LEU A 15 50.70 -18.90 37.15
C LEU A 15 49.22 -19.28 37.21
N MET A 16 48.84 -20.14 38.16
CA MET A 16 47.45 -20.56 38.40
C MET A 16 46.60 -19.46 39.07
N VAL A 17 47.21 -18.62 39.91
CA VAL A 17 46.55 -17.44 40.51
C VAL A 17 46.38 -16.31 39.48
N LEU A 18 47.31 -16.17 38.54
CA LEU A 18 47.19 -15.22 37.42
C LEU A 18 46.08 -15.61 36.42
N SER A 19 45.74 -16.91 36.30
CA SER A 19 44.61 -17.36 35.47
C SER A 19 43.23 -17.16 36.09
N LEU A 20 43.13 -16.68 37.35
CA LEU A 20 41.85 -16.39 38.00
C LEU A 20 41.41 -14.91 37.85
N PHE A 21 42.24 -14.05 37.27
CA PHE A 21 41.84 -12.69 36.87
C PHE A 21 41.36 -12.72 35.42
N SER A 22 40.17 -13.30 35.20
CA SER A 22 39.42 -13.12 33.97
C SER A 22 38.96 -11.67 33.90
N CYS A 23 39.44 -10.91 32.92
CA CYS A 23 38.95 -9.56 32.64
C CYS A 23 37.52 -9.64 32.07
N GLU A 24 36.50 -9.75 32.93
CA GLU A 24 35.09 -9.70 32.50
C GLU A 24 34.73 -8.34 31.88
N GLY A 25 35.35 -7.24 32.33
CA GLY A 25 35.03 -5.88 31.85
C GLY A 25 35.56 -5.49 30.47
N ILE A 26 36.34 -6.35 29.79
CA ILE A 26 36.84 -6.10 28.43
C ILE A 26 35.96 -6.72 27.35
N LEU A 27 34.99 -7.54 27.75
CA LEU A 27 34.05 -8.25 26.87
C LEU A 27 32.65 -7.63 26.85
N ASP A 28 32.40 -6.64 27.70
CA ASP A 28 31.16 -5.85 27.70
C ASP A 28 31.33 -4.64 26.77
N GLU A 29 31.51 -4.92 25.47
CA GLU A 29 31.38 -3.90 24.44
C GLU A 29 29.89 -3.66 24.19
N ASN A 30 29.30 -2.65 24.83
CA ASN A 30 28.10 -2.01 24.33
C ASN A 30 28.55 -1.00 23.26
N PRO A 31 28.34 -1.27 21.95
CA PRO A 31 28.66 -0.29 20.94
C PRO A 31 27.90 1.00 21.25
N PRO A 32 28.54 2.16 21.42
CA PRO A 32 27.85 3.42 21.72
C PRO A 32 26.87 3.83 20.60
N SER A 33 26.93 3.16 19.44
CA SER A 33 26.03 3.32 18.30
C SER A 33 24.93 2.26 18.18
N SER A 34 24.87 1.25 19.06
CA SER A 34 23.77 0.27 19.07
C SER A 34 23.01 0.37 20.39
N ILE A 35 21.85 1.03 20.36
CA ILE A 35 20.88 0.91 21.44
C ILE A 35 20.28 -0.48 21.32
N SER A 36 20.46 -1.35 22.32
CA SER A 36 19.79 -2.66 22.31
C SER A 36 18.28 -2.44 22.32
N LEU A 37 17.50 -3.24 21.58
CA LEU A 37 16.04 -3.10 21.54
C LEU A 37 15.40 -3.10 22.95
N SER A 38 15.98 -3.88 23.88
CA SER A 38 15.56 -3.92 25.28
C SER A 38 15.87 -2.65 26.08
N SER A 39 16.82 -1.83 25.63
CA SER A 39 17.15 -0.53 26.22
C SER A 39 16.59 0.66 25.44
N PHE A 40 15.97 0.45 24.27
CA PHE A 40 15.36 1.52 23.49
C PHE A 40 14.03 2.00 24.09
N TYR A 41 13.11 1.08 24.38
CA TYR A 41 11.79 1.43 24.90
C TYR A 41 11.85 1.71 26.40
N GLN A 42 11.88 2.99 26.79
CA GLN A 42 11.89 3.40 28.20
C GLN A 42 10.78 4.40 28.55
N SER A 43 10.22 5.09 27.56
CA SER A 43 9.24 6.17 27.73
C SER A 43 8.13 6.16 26.68
N GLU A 44 7.11 6.99 26.88
CA GLU A 44 6.05 7.24 25.89
C GLU A 44 6.65 7.72 24.55
N ASP A 45 7.64 8.60 24.60
CA ASP A 45 8.30 9.15 23.39
C ASP A 45 9.06 8.06 22.62
N ASP A 46 9.71 7.12 23.32
CA ASP A 46 10.39 5.99 22.67
C ASP A 46 9.38 5.04 22.01
N ALA A 47 8.24 4.78 22.65
CA ALA A 47 7.16 3.98 22.08
C ALA A 47 6.59 4.63 20.81
N LEU A 48 6.37 5.95 20.83
CA LEU A 48 5.95 6.71 19.64
C LEU A 48 7.02 6.68 18.54
N ALA A 49 8.30 6.81 18.88
CA ALA A 49 9.38 6.72 17.92
C ALA A 49 9.46 5.32 17.27
N GLY A 50 9.29 4.25 18.06
CA GLY A 50 9.18 2.88 17.56
C GLY A 50 7.99 2.71 16.60
N LEU A 51 6.83 3.25 16.97
CA LEU A 51 5.63 3.25 16.13
C LEU A 51 5.85 4.00 14.81
N TYR A 52 6.47 5.18 14.83
CA TYR A 52 6.84 5.89 13.60
C TYR A 52 7.85 5.11 12.76
N GLY A 53 8.74 4.36 13.39
CA GLY A 53 9.61 3.39 12.73
C GLY A 53 8.81 2.29 12.03
N ALA A 54 7.74 1.78 12.62
CA ALA A 54 6.85 0.85 11.92
C ALA A 54 6.18 1.54 10.71
N TYR A 55 5.58 2.72 10.89
CA TYR A 55 4.99 3.52 9.81
C TYR A 55 5.93 3.79 8.64
N SER A 56 7.22 4.03 8.90
CA SER A 56 8.19 4.35 7.85
C SER A 56 8.34 3.22 6.81
N ILE A 57 7.94 1.99 7.13
CA ILE A 57 7.99 0.87 6.20
C ILE A 57 6.83 0.93 5.18
N ILE A 58 5.76 1.67 5.46
CA ILE A 58 4.63 1.82 4.52
C ILE A 58 5.10 2.34 3.16
N TYR A 59 6.09 3.24 3.10
CA TYR A 59 6.63 3.75 1.84
C TYR A 59 7.18 2.66 0.91
N ASN A 60 7.61 1.51 1.45
CA ASN A 60 8.14 0.40 0.66
C ASN A 60 7.05 -0.53 0.09
N VAL A 61 5.84 -0.47 0.64
CA VAL A 61 4.69 -1.32 0.22
C VAL A 61 3.54 -0.52 -0.38
N SER A 62 3.67 0.81 -0.43
CA SER A 62 2.68 1.74 -0.97
C SER A 62 3.13 2.33 -2.32
N ALA A 63 2.36 3.29 -2.86
CA ALA A 63 2.66 4.02 -4.10
C ALA A 63 3.05 3.07 -5.24
N GLN A 64 4.29 3.13 -5.73
CA GLN A 64 4.74 2.32 -6.87
C GLN A 64 4.59 0.81 -6.64
N THR A 65 4.96 0.30 -5.47
CA THR A 65 4.77 -1.12 -5.14
C THR A 65 3.28 -1.47 -5.19
N TYR A 66 2.44 -0.64 -4.57
CA TYR A 66 1.00 -0.87 -4.51
C TYR A 66 0.34 -0.84 -5.89
N LEU A 67 0.77 0.06 -6.76
CA LEU A 67 0.30 0.19 -8.15
C LEU A 67 0.79 -0.95 -9.05
N ASN A 68 2.02 -1.45 -8.86
CA ASN A 68 2.51 -2.58 -9.63
C ASN A 68 1.63 -3.83 -9.43
N TYR A 69 1.39 -4.20 -8.17
CA TYR A 69 0.60 -5.39 -7.84
C TYR A 69 -0.91 -5.21 -8.11
N GLY A 70 -1.42 -3.98 -7.98
CA GLY A 70 -2.86 -3.67 -8.04
C GLY A 70 -3.38 -3.08 -9.35
N GLU A 71 -2.54 -2.47 -10.19
CA GLU A 71 -2.95 -1.79 -11.44
C GLU A 71 -2.17 -2.26 -12.65
N VAL A 72 -0.83 -2.21 -12.61
CA VAL A 72 0.02 -2.62 -13.75
C VAL A 72 -0.20 -4.11 -14.05
N ASN A 73 -0.35 -4.92 -13.00
CA ASN A 73 -0.76 -6.31 -13.08
C ASN A 73 -2.27 -6.47 -13.41
N ALA A 74 -2.82 -5.68 -14.33
CA ALA A 74 -4.22 -5.77 -14.75
C ALA A 74 -4.41 -5.34 -16.22
N ASP A 75 -5.65 -5.02 -16.61
CA ASP A 75 -6.08 -4.78 -17.99
C ASP A 75 -6.12 -3.30 -18.40
N ASP A 76 -6.04 -2.38 -17.45
CA ASP A 76 -6.28 -0.94 -17.67
C ASP A 76 -5.00 -0.11 -17.82
N LEU A 77 -3.84 -0.67 -17.49
CA LEU A 77 -2.55 0.01 -17.49
C LEU A 77 -1.48 -0.89 -18.14
N GLY A 78 -0.53 -0.28 -18.86
CA GLY A 78 0.62 -0.98 -19.43
C GLY A 78 1.93 -0.22 -19.20
N ILE A 79 3.06 -0.91 -19.38
CA ILE A 79 4.40 -0.32 -19.32
C ILE A 79 4.66 0.50 -20.59
N SER A 80 5.17 1.71 -20.41
CA SER A 80 5.68 2.50 -21.53
C SER A 80 7.02 1.91 -22.03
N PRO A 81 7.10 1.43 -23.29
CA PRO A 81 8.31 0.92 -23.90
C PRO A 81 9.33 2.02 -24.22
N ILE A 82 8.96 3.29 -24.01
CA ILE A 82 9.82 4.45 -24.21
C ILE A 82 10.67 4.71 -22.96
N VAL A 83 10.11 4.45 -21.76
CA VAL A 83 10.66 4.95 -20.49
C VAL A 83 11.05 3.83 -19.53
N SER A 84 10.45 2.65 -19.65
CA SER A 84 10.65 1.57 -18.69
C SER A 84 10.83 0.21 -19.34
N ASP A 85 11.76 -0.53 -18.75
CA ASP A 85 12.16 -1.90 -19.11
C ASP A 85 11.40 -2.94 -18.26
N ALA A 86 10.44 -2.51 -17.42
CA ALA A 86 9.76 -3.33 -16.42
C ALA A 86 8.69 -4.27 -17.03
N TYR A 87 8.98 -4.82 -18.20
CA TYR A 87 8.07 -5.63 -19.00
C TYR A 87 7.63 -6.93 -18.32
N SER A 88 8.31 -7.37 -17.25
CA SER A 88 7.87 -8.54 -16.48
C SER A 88 6.47 -8.38 -15.88
N TRP A 89 6.06 -7.15 -15.58
CA TRP A 89 4.71 -6.85 -15.13
C TRP A 89 3.68 -6.99 -16.26
N ASP A 90 4.00 -6.49 -17.45
CA ASP A 90 3.13 -6.53 -18.63
C ASP A 90 3.03 -7.92 -19.27
N PHE A 91 4.07 -8.74 -19.14
CA PHE A 91 4.15 -10.10 -19.65
C PHE A 91 3.86 -11.17 -18.58
N PHE A 92 3.50 -10.75 -17.36
CA PHE A 92 3.13 -11.66 -16.27
C PHE A 92 4.24 -12.69 -15.94
N THR A 93 5.51 -12.34 -16.16
CA THR A 93 6.67 -13.21 -15.94
C THR A 93 7.30 -12.95 -14.58
N TYR A 94 6.58 -13.34 -13.52
CA TYR A 94 7.00 -13.09 -12.15
C TYR A 94 8.12 -14.01 -11.69
N ASN A 95 8.99 -13.46 -10.85
CA ASN A 95 10.10 -14.17 -10.24
C ASN A 95 10.45 -13.56 -8.87
N SER A 96 11.48 -14.07 -8.23
CA SER A 96 11.97 -13.58 -6.95
C SER A 96 12.38 -12.10 -6.93
N ASP A 97 12.80 -11.52 -8.05
CA ASP A 97 13.14 -10.09 -8.12
C ASP A 97 11.87 -9.22 -8.00
N VAL A 98 10.74 -9.70 -8.54
CA VAL A 98 9.44 -9.04 -8.43
C VAL A 98 8.93 -9.08 -6.99
N THR A 99 9.07 -10.22 -6.32
CA THR A 99 8.39 -10.51 -5.04
C THR A 99 9.24 -10.29 -3.80
N GLY A 100 10.56 -10.39 -3.90
CA GLY A 100 11.49 -10.30 -2.77
C GLY A 100 11.44 -8.95 -2.05
N GLY A 101 11.27 -7.86 -2.80
CA GLY A 101 11.15 -6.51 -2.24
C GLY A 101 9.92 -6.34 -1.35
N LEU A 102 8.75 -6.79 -1.83
CA LEU A 102 7.50 -6.76 -1.07
C LEU A 102 7.60 -7.65 0.18
N TRP A 103 8.10 -8.88 0.02
CA TRP A 103 8.29 -9.81 1.13
C TRP A 103 9.12 -9.20 2.25
N SER A 104 10.30 -8.69 1.90
CA SER A 104 11.24 -8.11 2.85
C SER A 104 10.67 -6.87 3.53
N ALA A 105 10.00 -6.00 2.78
CA ALA A 105 9.36 -4.81 3.34
C ALA A 105 8.24 -5.18 4.33
N CYS A 106 7.34 -6.10 3.96
CA CYS A 106 6.26 -6.52 4.83
C CYS A 106 6.77 -7.17 6.12
N TYR A 107 7.71 -8.11 6.05
CA TYR A 107 8.25 -8.75 7.27
C TYR A 107 9.07 -7.79 8.14
N ASN A 108 9.77 -6.81 7.56
CA ASN A 108 10.39 -5.74 8.33
C ASN A 108 9.34 -4.89 9.06
N GLY A 109 8.23 -4.55 8.40
CA GLY A 109 7.12 -3.82 9.00
C GLY A 109 6.43 -4.60 10.12
N ILE A 110 6.18 -5.89 9.90
CA ILE A 110 5.63 -6.81 10.90
C ILE A 110 6.55 -6.91 12.12
N ASN A 111 7.86 -7.06 11.92
CA ASN A 111 8.80 -7.14 13.03
C ASN A 111 8.80 -5.83 13.85
N ARG A 112 8.86 -4.66 13.21
CA ARG A 112 8.79 -3.37 13.91
C ARG A 112 7.47 -3.19 14.67
N ALA A 113 6.34 -3.59 14.08
CA ALA A 113 5.06 -3.58 14.77
C ALA A 113 5.08 -4.51 16.00
N ASN A 114 5.62 -5.71 15.88
CA ASN A 114 5.76 -6.65 16.99
C ASN A 114 6.70 -6.11 18.10
N GLU A 115 7.77 -5.40 17.76
CA GLU A 115 8.63 -4.71 18.73
C GLU A 115 7.83 -3.67 19.53
N VAL A 116 7.06 -2.83 18.84
CA VAL A 116 6.21 -1.83 19.50
C VAL A 116 5.21 -2.51 20.42
N VAL A 117 4.49 -3.54 19.95
CA VAL A 117 3.53 -4.29 20.76
C VAL A 117 4.19 -4.89 22.00
N GLN A 118 5.33 -5.58 21.84
CA GLN A 118 5.95 -6.31 22.94
C GLN A 118 6.61 -5.39 23.97
N TYR A 119 7.32 -4.35 23.53
CA TYR A 119 8.13 -3.52 24.42
C TYR A 119 7.36 -2.35 25.01
N THR A 120 6.39 -1.78 24.29
CA THR A 120 5.51 -0.72 24.83
C THR A 120 4.65 -1.22 25.98
N ASP A 121 4.27 -2.50 25.97
CA ASP A 121 3.51 -3.12 27.06
C ASP A 121 4.28 -3.08 28.40
N ARG A 122 5.62 -3.17 28.34
CA ARG A 122 6.52 -3.32 29.51
C ARG A 122 6.90 -2.01 30.18
N ILE A 123 6.71 -0.86 29.53
CA ILE A 123 7.06 0.46 30.08
C ILE A 123 5.87 1.06 30.83
N ASP A 124 6.11 1.78 31.93
CA ASP A 124 5.04 2.36 32.75
C ASP A 124 4.75 3.82 32.35
N PHE A 125 3.59 4.06 31.74
CA PHE A 125 3.08 5.39 31.36
C PHE A 125 1.55 5.33 31.20
N ASN A 126 0.94 6.41 30.71
CA ASN A 126 -0.52 6.51 30.58
C ASN A 126 -1.13 5.29 29.83
N ALA A 127 -2.07 4.61 30.48
CA ALA A 127 -2.63 3.35 29.99
C ALA A 127 -3.45 3.50 28.69
N GLU A 128 -4.17 4.60 28.50
CA GLU A 128 -4.97 4.85 27.30
C GLU A 128 -4.06 5.08 26.09
N LYS A 129 -3.02 5.92 26.23
CA LYS A 129 -2.02 6.13 25.19
C LYS A 129 -1.22 4.86 24.88
N LYS A 130 -0.91 4.07 25.90
CA LYS A 130 -0.27 2.77 25.72
C LYS A 130 -1.13 1.84 24.86
N ALA A 131 -2.43 1.75 25.18
CA ALA A 131 -3.38 0.95 24.40
C ALA A 131 -3.48 1.46 22.95
N ASP A 132 -3.57 2.78 22.75
CA ASP A 132 -3.62 3.41 21.42
C ASP A 132 -2.39 3.04 20.56
N ILE A 133 -1.18 3.19 21.11
CA ILE A 133 0.07 2.84 20.41
C ILE A 133 0.13 1.35 20.05
N ILE A 134 -0.27 0.47 20.97
CA ILE A 134 -0.28 -0.99 20.74
C ILE A 134 -1.33 -1.37 19.69
N ALA A 135 -2.53 -0.81 19.76
CA ALA A 135 -3.60 -1.06 18.81
C ALA A 135 -3.22 -0.60 17.40
N GLU A 136 -2.56 0.56 17.28
CA GLU A 136 -2.08 1.08 16.01
C GLU A 136 -0.95 0.22 15.42
N ALA A 137 -0.02 -0.26 16.26
CA ALA A 137 1.02 -1.19 15.84
C ALA A 137 0.43 -2.51 15.33
N LYS A 138 -0.59 -3.06 16.00
CA LYS A 138 -1.33 -4.25 15.51
C LYS A 138 -2.03 -3.97 14.18
N ALA A 139 -2.66 -2.81 14.01
CA ALA A 139 -3.27 -2.42 12.75
C ALA A 139 -2.25 -2.32 11.61
N LEU A 140 -1.05 -1.82 11.88
CA LEU A 140 0.08 -1.83 10.94
C LEU A 140 0.52 -3.25 10.59
N ARG A 141 0.65 -4.13 11.59
CA ARG A 141 0.96 -5.55 11.37
C ARG A 141 -0.07 -6.20 10.44
N ALA A 142 -1.36 -5.97 10.69
CA ALA A 142 -2.44 -6.43 9.83
C ALA A 142 -2.35 -5.84 8.42
N PHE A 143 -2.01 -4.56 8.28
CA PHE A 143 -1.82 -3.93 6.97
C PHE A 143 -0.71 -4.61 6.15
N TYR A 144 0.44 -4.93 6.77
CA TYR A 144 1.54 -5.63 6.11
C TYR A 144 1.20 -7.08 5.75
N TYR A 145 0.56 -7.81 6.66
CA TYR A 145 0.06 -9.16 6.37
C TYR A 145 -0.97 -9.16 5.25
N PHE A 146 -1.83 -8.14 5.20
CA PHE A 146 -2.80 -8.01 4.11
C PHE A 146 -2.11 -7.86 2.76
N GLN A 147 -0.98 -7.14 2.66
CA GLN A 147 -0.20 -7.07 1.43
C GLN A 147 0.36 -8.44 1.02
N LEU A 148 0.85 -9.22 1.98
CA LEU A 148 1.41 -10.55 1.73
C LEU A 148 0.32 -11.52 1.27
N VAL A 149 -0.77 -11.66 2.05
CA VAL A 149 -1.78 -12.70 1.81
C VAL A 149 -2.53 -12.50 0.50
N ARG A 150 -2.85 -11.25 0.15
CA ARG A 150 -3.53 -10.96 -1.13
C ARG A 150 -2.63 -11.22 -2.35
N THR A 151 -1.31 -11.19 -2.15
CA THR A 151 -0.32 -11.36 -3.22
C THR A 151 0.11 -12.82 -3.37
N MET A 152 0.38 -13.52 -2.27
CA MET A 152 1.05 -14.82 -2.25
C MET A 152 0.23 -15.93 -1.58
N GLY A 153 -0.99 -15.63 -1.10
CA GLY A 153 -1.78 -16.58 -0.33
C GLY A 153 -1.19 -16.78 1.07
N GLY A 154 -1.20 -18.00 1.58
CA GLY A 154 -0.65 -18.31 2.90
C GLY A 154 0.83 -17.93 3.04
N VAL A 155 1.23 -17.43 4.22
CA VAL A 155 2.61 -17.02 4.55
C VAL A 155 2.92 -17.30 6.04
N PRO A 156 4.18 -17.40 6.47
CA PRO A 156 4.52 -17.53 7.89
C PRO A 156 3.98 -16.42 8.78
N LEU A 157 3.48 -16.79 9.96
CA LEU A 157 2.97 -15.89 10.98
C LEU A 157 4.01 -15.70 12.09
N TYR A 158 4.32 -14.43 12.38
CA TYR A 158 5.20 -13.99 13.45
C TYR A 158 4.44 -12.94 14.26
N GLU A 159 4.09 -13.29 15.49
CA GLU A 159 3.35 -12.42 16.42
C GLU A 159 4.24 -11.79 17.49
N SER A 160 5.54 -12.10 17.46
CA SER A 160 6.57 -11.59 18.35
C SER A 160 7.77 -11.09 17.55
N PRO A 161 8.54 -10.13 18.08
CA PRO A 161 9.72 -9.64 17.38
C PRO A 161 10.82 -10.69 17.37
N THR A 162 11.65 -10.64 16.33
CA THR A 162 12.82 -11.51 16.17
C THR A 162 13.91 -11.07 17.16
N ALA A 163 14.09 -11.83 18.24
CA ALA A 163 15.10 -11.57 19.27
C ALA A 163 16.36 -12.45 19.12
N GLY A 164 16.40 -13.34 18.12
CA GLY A 164 17.47 -14.32 17.90
C GLY A 164 17.19 -15.21 16.70
N PHE A 165 17.75 -16.42 16.69
CA PHE A 165 17.55 -17.41 15.62
C PHE A 165 16.41 -18.40 15.90
N ASP A 166 15.73 -18.25 17.03
CA ASP A 166 14.58 -19.09 17.37
C ASP A 166 13.36 -18.67 16.55
N ASN A 167 12.61 -19.67 16.06
CA ASN A 167 11.37 -19.47 15.30
C ASN A 167 11.54 -18.60 14.05
N ILE A 168 12.70 -18.63 13.39
CA ILE A 168 12.93 -17.94 12.10
C ILE A 168 12.43 -18.75 10.90
N ASP A 169 12.21 -20.05 11.09
CA ASP A 169 11.80 -21.04 10.10
C ASP A 169 10.33 -21.48 10.27
N ALA A 170 9.48 -20.57 10.78
CA ALA A 170 8.06 -20.83 10.95
C ALA A 170 7.44 -21.38 9.65
N PRO A 171 6.59 -22.42 9.73
CA PRO A 171 5.98 -23.01 8.55
C PRO A 171 5.01 -22.03 7.90
N ARG A 172 4.68 -22.31 6.65
CA ARG A 172 3.65 -21.57 5.92
C ARG A 172 2.28 -21.76 6.58
N ALA A 173 1.69 -20.68 7.10
CA ALA A 173 0.28 -20.69 7.50
C ALA A 173 -0.62 -20.63 6.27
N THR A 174 -1.86 -21.09 6.40
CA THR A 174 -2.89 -20.95 5.36
C THR A 174 -3.30 -19.49 5.17
N ALA A 175 -3.89 -19.16 4.03
CA ALA A 175 -4.41 -17.81 3.81
C ALA A 175 -5.48 -17.45 4.85
N ASP A 176 -6.32 -18.41 5.26
CA ASP A 176 -7.37 -18.20 6.26
C ASP A 176 -6.80 -17.85 7.64
N GLU A 177 -5.77 -18.57 8.11
CA GLU A 177 -5.09 -18.24 9.37
C GLU A 177 -4.45 -16.83 9.34
N VAL A 178 -3.89 -16.43 8.20
CA VAL A 178 -3.35 -15.07 8.04
C VAL A 178 -4.46 -14.02 8.10
N TYR A 179 -5.59 -14.28 7.44
CA TYR A 179 -6.76 -13.41 7.52
C TYR A 179 -7.37 -13.35 8.91
N ASP A 180 -7.37 -14.45 9.67
CA ASP A 180 -7.86 -14.45 11.05
C ASP A 180 -7.03 -13.52 11.94
N LEU A 181 -5.69 -13.53 11.80
CA LEU A 181 -4.81 -12.58 12.49
C LEU A 181 -5.11 -11.13 12.07
N ILE A 182 -5.20 -10.87 10.76
CA ILE A 182 -5.50 -9.54 10.20
C ILE A 182 -6.82 -9.00 10.74
N ILE A 183 -7.88 -9.82 10.69
CA ILE A 183 -9.22 -9.43 11.12
C ILE A 183 -9.24 -9.21 12.64
N GLY A 184 -8.57 -10.07 13.42
CA GLY A 184 -8.44 -9.91 14.86
C GLY A 184 -7.76 -8.59 15.24
N ASP A 185 -6.60 -8.30 14.65
CA ASP A 185 -5.82 -7.08 14.90
C ASP A 185 -6.61 -5.82 14.51
N LEU A 186 -7.23 -5.80 13.32
CA LEU A 186 -8.00 -4.65 12.87
C LEU A 186 -9.32 -4.47 13.63
N THR A 187 -9.97 -5.55 14.05
CA THR A 187 -11.21 -5.46 14.85
C THR A 187 -10.91 -4.87 16.22
N ALA A 188 -9.82 -5.29 16.86
CA ALA A 188 -9.35 -4.68 18.10
C ALA A 188 -9.01 -3.20 17.87
N ALA A 189 -8.28 -2.87 16.81
CA ALA A 189 -7.94 -1.48 16.49
C ALA A 189 -9.18 -0.61 16.22
N ALA A 190 -10.19 -1.11 15.51
CA ALA A 190 -11.44 -0.41 15.28
C ALA A 190 -12.24 -0.14 16.57
N ALA A 191 -12.05 -0.96 17.61
CA ALA A 191 -12.72 -0.80 18.89
C ALA A 191 -11.92 0.05 19.90
N GLU A 192 -10.58 0.01 19.84
CA GLU A 192 -9.68 0.60 20.84
C GLU A 192 -9.14 1.97 20.43
N LEU A 193 -8.94 2.22 19.13
CA LEU A 193 -8.34 3.47 18.66
C LEU A 193 -9.30 4.65 18.78
N GLU A 194 -8.72 5.83 19.03
CA GLU A 194 -9.48 7.07 18.93
C GLU A 194 -10.01 7.27 17.50
N PRO A 195 -11.25 7.75 17.30
CA PRO A 195 -11.81 8.01 15.97
C PRO A 195 -11.07 9.11 15.18
N ILE A 196 -10.28 9.95 15.87
CA ILE A 196 -9.53 11.06 15.30
C ILE A 196 -8.08 10.93 15.72
N SER A 197 -7.20 10.81 14.74
CA SER A 197 -5.75 10.78 14.89
C SER A 197 -5.10 11.85 14.00
N PRO A 198 -3.81 12.20 14.24
CA PRO A 198 -3.02 12.94 13.27
C PRO A 198 -3.09 12.33 11.87
N ALA A 199 -3.02 13.18 10.83
CA ALA A 199 -3.06 12.71 9.46
C ALA A 199 -1.97 11.66 9.17
N GLY A 200 -2.33 10.63 8.41
CA GLY A 200 -1.43 9.51 8.10
C GLY A 200 -1.33 8.43 9.18
N ARG A 201 -1.98 8.60 10.34
CA ARG A 201 -2.11 7.55 11.37
C ARG A 201 -3.42 6.79 11.21
N ILE A 202 -3.36 5.47 11.43
CA ILE A 202 -4.52 4.59 11.52
C ILE A 202 -5.31 4.97 12.78
N ASN A 203 -6.60 5.28 12.59
CA ASN A 203 -7.60 5.47 13.65
C ASN A 203 -8.69 4.40 13.51
N ALA A 204 -9.71 4.43 14.38
CA ALA A 204 -10.82 3.49 14.35
C ALA A 204 -11.49 3.41 12.97
N TYR A 205 -11.74 4.54 12.31
CA TYR A 205 -12.39 4.55 10.99
C TYR A 205 -11.48 4.08 9.86
N VAL A 206 -10.16 4.25 9.98
CA VAL A 206 -9.22 3.61 9.04
C VAL A 206 -9.26 2.09 9.20
N ALA A 207 -9.31 1.59 10.43
CA ALA A 207 -9.42 0.16 10.69
C ALA A 207 -10.75 -0.42 10.15
N ASP A 208 -11.88 0.24 10.41
CA ASP A 208 -13.18 -0.14 9.82
C ASP A 208 -13.14 -0.10 8.28
N ALA A 209 -12.50 0.91 7.68
CA ALA A 209 -12.39 1.02 6.23
C ALA A 209 -11.56 -0.12 5.62
N LEU A 210 -10.43 -0.50 6.26
CA LEU A 210 -9.63 -1.64 5.85
C LEU A 210 -10.40 -2.97 6.00
N LEU A 211 -11.11 -3.15 7.12
CA LEU A 211 -11.98 -4.32 7.35
C LEU A 211 -13.06 -4.44 6.28
N ALA A 212 -13.74 -3.35 5.95
CA ALA A 212 -14.77 -3.34 4.91
C ALA A 212 -14.24 -3.90 3.58
N ARG A 213 -13.04 -3.47 3.16
CA ARG A 213 -12.38 -3.98 1.96
C ARG A 213 -11.98 -5.45 2.09
N ILE A 214 -11.37 -5.82 3.21
CA ILE A 214 -10.92 -7.20 3.44
C ILE A 214 -12.12 -8.16 3.39
N PHE A 215 -13.20 -7.85 4.10
CA PHE A 215 -14.42 -8.65 4.07
C PHE A 215 -15.05 -8.70 2.67
N LEU A 216 -15.05 -7.59 1.92
CA LEU A 216 -15.52 -7.61 0.53
C LEU A 216 -14.69 -8.57 -0.33
N TYR A 217 -13.36 -8.54 -0.20
CA TYR A 217 -12.46 -9.41 -0.97
C TYR A 217 -12.61 -10.88 -0.59
N ARG A 218 -13.00 -11.13 0.65
CA ARG A 218 -13.34 -12.47 1.16
C ARG A 218 -14.76 -12.94 0.83
N GLY A 219 -15.59 -12.09 0.23
CA GLY A 219 -16.99 -12.40 -0.07
C GLY A 219 -17.90 -12.43 1.16
N ASP A 220 -17.44 -11.89 2.30
CA ASP A 220 -18.24 -11.74 3.51
C ASP A 220 -18.97 -10.38 3.47
N TYR A 221 -20.01 -10.33 2.64
CA TYR A 221 -20.78 -9.11 2.40
C TYR A 221 -21.47 -8.55 3.66
N PRO A 222 -22.01 -9.36 4.60
CA PRO A 222 -22.56 -8.83 5.85
C PRO A 222 -21.53 -8.02 6.67
N ASN A 223 -20.32 -8.55 6.87
CA ASN A 223 -19.29 -7.82 7.61
C ASN A 223 -18.73 -6.64 6.80
N ALA A 224 -18.58 -6.79 5.49
CA ALA A 224 -18.16 -5.69 4.62
C ALA A 224 -19.13 -4.50 4.72
N LEU A 225 -20.44 -4.76 4.64
CA LEU A 225 -21.49 -3.75 4.79
C LEU A 225 -21.49 -3.12 6.18
N MET A 226 -21.36 -3.92 7.25
CA MET A 226 -21.32 -3.42 8.62
C MET A 226 -20.18 -2.42 8.81
N HIS A 227 -18.95 -2.77 8.42
CA HIS A 227 -17.79 -1.91 8.58
C HIS A 227 -17.83 -0.69 7.65
N ALA A 228 -18.28 -0.84 6.40
CA ALA A 228 -18.46 0.29 5.50
C ALA A 228 -19.48 1.31 6.06
N LYS A 229 -20.59 0.83 6.65
CA LYS A 229 -21.58 1.68 7.29
C LYS A 229 -21.05 2.42 8.51
N ARG A 230 -20.18 1.82 9.33
CA ARG A 230 -19.54 2.55 10.45
C ARG A 230 -18.77 3.79 9.97
N VAL A 231 -18.10 3.68 8.83
CA VAL A 231 -17.39 4.82 8.20
C VAL A 231 -18.39 5.83 7.62
N ILE A 232 -19.44 5.37 6.93
CA ILE A 232 -20.46 6.25 6.33
C ILE A 232 -21.26 7.00 7.40
N ASP A 233 -21.76 6.29 8.40
CA ASP A 233 -22.60 6.79 9.49
C ASP A 233 -21.81 7.65 10.49
N SER A 234 -20.48 7.67 10.40
CA SER A 234 -19.64 8.62 11.16
C SER A 234 -19.84 10.07 10.73
N GLU A 235 -20.35 10.30 9.51
CA GLU A 235 -20.49 11.61 8.85
C GLU A 235 -19.18 12.42 8.74
N ARG A 236 -18.04 11.81 9.06
CA ARG A 236 -16.71 12.44 9.04
C ARG A 236 -16.19 12.64 7.63
N TYR A 237 -16.52 11.71 6.73
CA TYR A 237 -16.02 11.66 5.37
C TYR A 237 -17.11 12.02 4.37
N LYS A 238 -16.70 12.69 3.28
CA LYS A 238 -17.59 13.14 2.20
C LYS A 238 -16.83 13.11 0.89
N LEU A 239 -17.55 12.97 -0.22
CA LEU A 239 -16.95 13.19 -1.53
C LEU A 239 -16.49 14.65 -1.65
N PHE A 240 -15.34 14.87 -2.27
CA PHE A 240 -14.98 16.21 -2.71
C PHE A 240 -16.01 16.69 -3.75
N PRO A 241 -16.39 17.99 -3.73
CA PRO A 241 -17.23 18.55 -4.76
C PRO A 241 -16.64 18.40 -6.16
N ASP A 242 -15.33 18.59 -6.29
CA ASP A 242 -14.58 18.40 -7.52
C ASP A 242 -13.75 17.10 -7.45
N TYR A 243 -13.90 16.24 -8.45
CA TYR A 243 -13.12 15.00 -8.58
C TYR A 243 -11.61 15.27 -8.70
N ALA A 244 -11.20 16.36 -9.36
CA ALA A 244 -9.79 16.68 -9.56
C ALA A 244 -9.08 17.03 -8.25
N ASP A 245 -9.79 17.56 -7.25
CA ASP A 245 -9.21 17.99 -5.98
C ASP A 245 -8.71 16.82 -5.11
N ILE A 246 -9.17 15.60 -5.37
CA ILE A 246 -8.71 14.38 -4.68
C ILE A 246 -7.20 14.18 -4.92
N PHE A 247 -6.74 14.42 -6.14
CA PHE A 247 -5.42 14.00 -6.65
C PHE A 247 -4.45 15.19 -6.78
N LYS A 248 -4.52 16.10 -5.80
CA LYS A 248 -3.68 17.30 -5.76
C LYS A 248 -3.15 17.52 -4.35
N PRO A 249 -1.91 18.03 -4.18
CA PRO A 249 -1.34 18.31 -2.86
C PRO A 249 -2.24 19.18 -1.97
N LYS A 250 -2.97 20.15 -2.57
CA LYS A 250 -3.93 21.01 -1.86
C LYS A 250 -5.10 20.24 -1.20
N GLY A 251 -5.42 19.05 -1.71
CA GLY A 251 -6.49 18.18 -1.23
C GLY A 251 -6.02 17.09 -0.26
N ASN A 252 -4.71 16.96 -0.02
CA ASN A 252 -4.14 15.99 0.92
C ASN A 252 -4.89 16.03 2.27
N ASN A 253 -5.22 14.84 2.78
CA ASN A 253 -5.92 14.62 4.05
C ASN A 253 -7.28 15.32 4.17
N GLY A 254 -7.87 15.75 3.05
CA GLY A 254 -9.20 16.33 3.02
C GLY A 254 -10.34 15.33 3.23
N VAL A 255 -11.57 15.81 3.05
CA VAL A 255 -12.80 15.15 3.50
C VAL A 255 -13.08 13.77 2.89
N GLU A 256 -12.53 13.46 1.71
CA GLU A 256 -12.72 12.15 1.07
C GLU A 256 -11.64 11.14 1.48
N HIS A 257 -10.51 11.60 2.00
CA HIS A 257 -9.34 10.77 2.27
C HIS A 257 -9.45 10.10 3.64
N ILE A 258 -9.52 8.77 3.66
CA ILE A 258 -9.61 8.00 4.91
C ILE A 258 -8.21 7.65 5.40
N PHE A 259 -7.38 7.09 4.52
CA PHE A 259 -6.00 6.76 4.84
C PHE A 259 -5.08 7.09 3.68
N GLN A 260 -4.05 7.90 3.96
CA GLN A 260 -3.05 8.31 3.00
C GLN A 260 -1.65 8.17 3.56
N VAL A 261 -0.73 7.74 2.68
CA VAL A 261 0.70 7.82 2.92
C VAL A 261 1.14 9.26 2.69
N GLN A 262 1.84 9.81 3.68
CA GLN A 262 2.15 11.23 3.72
C GLN A 262 3.41 11.53 2.91
N TYR A 263 3.36 12.53 2.03
CA TYR A 263 4.54 13.02 1.33
C TYR A 263 4.72 14.51 1.61
N LEU A 264 5.98 14.95 1.63
CA LEU A 264 6.34 16.33 1.87
C LEU A 264 7.39 16.75 0.84
N SER A 265 7.00 17.68 -0.02
CA SER A 265 7.87 18.24 -1.05
C SER A 265 9.20 18.71 -0.46
N GLY A 266 10.30 18.27 -1.08
CA GLY A 266 11.67 18.60 -0.68
C GLY A 266 12.27 17.66 0.38
N GLU A 267 11.44 16.91 1.11
CA GLU A 267 11.88 15.99 2.18
C GLU A 267 11.67 14.53 1.78
N ILE A 268 10.41 14.15 1.52
CA ILE A 268 10.02 12.83 1.02
C ILE A 268 9.00 13.02 -0.09
N ASN A 269 9.48 12.92 -1.33
CA ASN A 269 8.70 13.25 -2.51
C ASN A 269 7.89 12.03 -3.00
N SER A 270 6.69 12.28 -3.49
CA SER A 270 5.89 11.28 -4.18
C SER A 270 6.43 11.05 -5.59
N GLY A 271 6.74 9.79 -5.90
CA GLY A 271 7.13 9.37 -7.24
C GLY A 271 5.96 9.15 -8.20
N VAL A 272 4.71 9.16 -7.70
CA VAL A 272 3.53 8.78 -8.47
C VAL A 272 3.28 9.70 -9.68
N PRO A 273 3.30 11.04 -9.55
CA PRO A 273 3.15 11.92 -10.71
C PRO A 273 4.19 11.64 -11.81
N GLY A 274 5.43 11.37 -11.40
CA GLY A 274 6.52 11.05 -12.33
C GLY A 274 6.39 9.69 -13.03
N ALA A 275 5.62 8.76 -12.46
CA ALA A 275 5.39 7.44 -13.03
C ALA A 275 4.34 7.45 -14.16
N PHE A 276 3.43 8.41 -14.15
CA PHE A 276 2.37 8.54 -15.16
C PHE A 276 2.65 9.63 -16.21
N GLY A 277 3.52 10.59 -15.86
CA GLY A 277 4.00 11.62 -16.79
C GLY A 277 2.91 12.61 -17.25
N PRO A 278 3.23 13.49 -18.20
CA PRO A 278 4.59 13.89 -18.55
C PRO A 278 5.25 14.63 -17.36
N ARG A 279 6.56 14.45 -17.18
CA ARG A 279 7.24 14.77 -15.92
C ARG A 279 7.38 16.27 -15.58
N GLN A 280 7.36 17.19 -16.55
CA GLN A 280 7.38 18.65 -16.32
C GLN A 280 6.79 19.46 -17.49
N ARG A 281 6.43 20.72 -17.21
CA ARG A 281 6.33 21.80 -18.21
C ARG A 281 7.74 22.37 -18.42
N PRO A 282 8.29 22.44 -19.64
CA PRO A 282 9.53 23.17 -19.87
C PRO A 282 9.37 24.63 -19.39
N GLY A 283 10.41 25.25 -18.84
CA GLY A 283 10.44 26.72 -18.73
C GLY A 283 10.10 27.49 -17.46
N GLN A 284 9.58 26.89 -16.38
CA GLN A 284 9.38 27.67 -15.14
C GLN A 284 10.71 28.00 -14.43
N PHE A 285 11.72 27.15 -14.63
CA PHE A 285 13.09 27.33 -14.13
C PHE A 285 14.09 27.29 -15.29
N LEU A 286 14.38 28.47 -15.85
CA LEU A 286 15.28 28.74 -16.99
C LEU A 286 16.68 28.08 -16.93
N LYS A 287 17.06 27.49 -15.79
CA LYS A 287 18.37 26.88 -15.51
C LYS A 287 18.30 25.50 -14.86
N SER A 288 17.12 24.87 -14.78
CA SER A 288 17.01 23.48 -14.31
C SER A 288 17.61 22.54 -15.35
N PHE A 289 18.30 21.48 -14.91
CA PHE A 289 18.87 20.45 -15.79
C PHE A 289 17.80 19.79 -16.69
N TRP A 290 16.54 19.79 -16.25
CA TRP A 290 15.40 19.16 -16.92
C TRP A 290 14.51 20.11 -17.73
N ALA A 291 14.85 21.41 -17.78
CA ALA A 291 14.01 22.47 -18.37
C ALA A 291 13.76 22.33 -19.89
N ASN A 292 14.39 21.36 -20.58
CA ASN A 292 14.29 21.12 -22.02
C ASN A 292 13.92 19.66 -22.37
N THR A 293 13.42 18.85 -21.43
CA THR A 293 13.13 17.43 -21.68
C THR A 293 11.71 17.07 -21.24
N THR A 294 10.82 16.81 -22.21
CA THR A 294 9.60 16.05 -21.95
C THR A 294 9.99 14.58 -21.81
N VAL A 295 9.73 13.99 -20.64
CA VAL A 295 9.92 12.56 -20.39
C VAL A 295 8.57 11.95 -20.06
N GLY A 296 8.26 10.83 -20.72
CA GLY A 296 7.04 10.07 -20.48
C GLY A 296 6.94 9.46 -19.10
N GLY A 297 5.71 9.08 -18.75
CA GLY A 297 5.46 8.17 -17.66
C GLY A 297 6.05 6.80 -17.96
N SER A 298 6.39 6.06 -16.91
CA SER A 298 6.70 4.64 -16.98
C SER A 298 5.46 3.80 -17.30
N TRP A 299 4.26 4.34 -17.08
CA TRP A 299 2.99 3.66 -17.33
C TRP A 299 2.04 4.50 -18.17
N ALA A 300 1.22 3.82 -18.97
CA ALA A 300 0.20 4.44 -19.82
C ALA A 300 -1.12 3.67 -19.74
N PRO A 301 -2.27 4.35 -19.85
CA PRO A 301 -3.57 3.68 -19.85
C PRO A 301 -3.72 2.82 -21.11
N SER A 302 -4.39 1.67 -20.98
CA SER A 302 -4.69 0.81 -22.13
C SER A 302 -5.70 1.48 -23.08
N ALA A 303 -5.63 1.13 -24.36
CA ALA A 303 -6.58 1.65 -25.35
C ALA A 303 -8.03 1.26 -25.00
N ASP A 304 -8.23 0.03 -24.49
CA ASP A 304 -9.53 -0.46 -24.05
C ASP A 304 -10.07 0.36 -22.89
N PHE A 305 -9.24 0.68 -21.88
CA PHE A 305 -9.66 1.55 -20.78
C PHE A 305 -10.13 2.90 -21.32
N VAL A 306 -9.38 3.54 -22.20
CA VAL A 306 -9.74 4.86 -22.74
C VAL A 306 -11.03 4.80 -23.58
N ALA A 307 -11.21 3.74 -24.37
CA ALA A 307 -12.38 3.54 -25.20
C ALA A 307 -13.65 3.23 -24.39
N GLU A 308 -13.52 2.43 -23.33
CA GLU A 308 -14.64 1.99 -22.49
C GLU A 308 -14.97 2.98 -21.37
N ASN A 309 -14.05 3.88 -21.00
CA ASN A 309 -14.30 4.91 -19.99
C ASN A 309 -15.38 5.88 -20.48
N PRO A 310 -16.50 6.05 -19.73
CA PRO A 310 -17.58 6.95 -20.11
C PRO A 310 -17.08 8.38 -20.37
N ASP A 311 -17.56 8.99 -21.44
CA ASP A 311 -17.26 10.38 -21.81
C ASP A 311 -17.89 11.34 -20.78
N SER A 312 -17.20 11.49 -19.66
CA SER A 312 -17.62 12.24 -18.47
C SER A 312 -16.50 13.18 -18.03
N TYR A 313 -16.84 14.14 -17.16
CA TYR A 313 -15.84 15.02 -16.55
C TYR A 313 -14.70 14.22 -15.87
N ARG A 314 -15.03 13.13 -15.16
CA ARG A 314 -14.03 12.23 -14.56
C ARG A 314 -13.00 11.71 -15.58
N LYS A 315 -13.42 11.32 -16.79
CA LYS A 315 -12.49 10.84 -17.82
C LYS A 315 -11.46 11.91 -18.18
N SER A 316 -11.90 13.16 -18.34
CA SER A 316 -11.03 14.30 -18.65
C SER A 316 -10.02 14.66 -17.55
N VAL A 317 -10.34 14.30 -16.30
CA VAL A 317 -9.42 14.44 -15.14
C VAL A 317 -8.50 13.23 -15.02
N THR A 318 -8.89 12.08 -15.56
CA THR A 318 -8.19 10.81 -15.37
C THR A 318 -7.14 10.56 -16.45
N VAL A 319 -7.51 10.80 -17.73
CA VAL A 319 -6.65 10.60 -18.90
C VAL A 319 -6.69 11.80 -19.83
N ALA A 320 -5.57 12.05 -20.51
CA ALA A 320 -5.48 13.06 -21.55
C ALA A 320 -4.63 12.55 -22.73
N ASP A 321 -4.83 13.17 -23.90
CA ASP A 321 -4.12 12.88 -25.16
C ASP A 321 -3.11 13.99 -25.55
N ARG A 322 -3.14 15.09 -24.80
CA ARG A 322 -2.27 16.24 -24.98
C ARG A 322 -1.93 16.90 -23.66
N TYR A 323 -0.83 17.65 -23.65
CA TYR A 323 -0.41 18.43 -22.49
C TYR A 323 -0.03 19.86 -22.91
N GLU A 324 -0.16 20.78 -21.96
CA GLU A 324 0.39 22.14 -22.11
C GLU A 324 1.91 22.09 -22.00
N HIS A 325 2.59 22.49 -23.07
CA HIS A 325 4.03 22.73 -23.14
C HIS A 325 4.29 24.23 -23.05
N ILE A 326 5.28 24.65 -22.25
CA ILE A 326 5.69 26.04 -22.13
C ILE A 326 7.13 26.12 -22.60
N ASP A 327 7.43 26.86 -23.66
CA ASP A 327 8.80 27.01 -24.12
C ASP A 327 9.61 27.81 -23.07
N GLY A 328 10.68 27.21 -22.55
CA GLY A 328 11.44 27.84 -21.48
C GLY A 328 12.21 29.08 -21.87
N VAL A 329 12.51 29.32 -23.13
CA VAL A 329 13.26 30.51 -23.53
C VAL A 329 12.33 31.68 -23.86
N THR A 330 11.19 31.39 -24.47
CA THR A 330 10.25 32.36 -25.03
C THR A 330 8.99 32.55 -24.18
N GLY A 331 8.68 31.61 -23.27
CA GLY A 331 7.44 31.57 -22.50
C GLY A 331 6.21 31.20 -23.33
N THR A 332 6.38 30.72 -24.57
CA THR A 332 5.26 30.38 -25.46
C THR A 332 4.55 29.13 -24.96
N VAL A 333 3.23 29.18 -24.81
CA VAL A 333 2.42 28.01 -24.44
C VAL A 333 1.88 27.31 -25.70
N THR A 334 2.17 26.03 -25.86
CA THR A 334 1.65 25.14 -26.93
C THR A 334 0.91 23.95 -26.33
N MET A 335 0.00 23.35 -27.11
CA MET A 335 -0.56 22.03 -26.79
C MET A 335 0.19 20.99 -27.61
N GLU A 336 0.80 20.02 -26.95
CA GLU A 336 1.59 18.98 -27.60
C GLU A 336 0.96 17.61 -27.38
N GLU A 337 1.01 16.77 -28.41
CA GLU A 337 0.69 15.36 -28.30
C GLU A 337 1.81 14.64 -27.54
N ILE A 338 1.42 13.67 -26.72
CA ILE A 338 2.29 13.08 -25.71
C ILE A 338 3.45 12.32 -26.36
N TYR A 339 3.19 11.38 -27.26
CA TYR A 339 4.24 10.58 -27.91
C TYR A 339 3.91 10.11 -29.35
N GLY A 340 2.99 10.76 -30.08
CA GLY A 340 2.71 10.52 -31.50
C GLY A 340 2.65 9.06 -31.96
N GLY A 341 1.45 8.46 -32.00
CA GLY A 341 1.20 7.13 -32.57
C GLY A 341 1.56 5.93 -31.68
N ASP A 342 2.63 6.00 -30.88
CA ASP A 342 3.06 4.88 -30.03
C ASP A 342 2.32 4.83 -28.68
N PHE A 343 2.06 5.99 -28.06
CA PHE A 343 1.26 6.14 -26.83
C PHE A 343 0.40 7.40 -26.90
N PRO A 344 -0.85 7.31 -27.40
CA PRO A 344 -1.69 8.49 -27.62
C PRO A 344 -2.28 9.07 -26.32
N TYR A 345 -2.18 8.38 -25.19
CA TYR A 345 -2.78 8.80 -23.91
C TYR A 345 -1.80 8.65 -22.74
N TYR A 346 -2.02 9.46 -21.70
CA TYR A 346 -1.39 9.34 -20.38
C TYR A 346 -2.40 9.53 -19.25
N VAL A 347 -2.03 9.12 -18.05
CA VAL A 347 -2.83 9.34 -16.84
C VAL A 347 -2.52 10.73 -16.28
N CYS A 348 -3.41 11.70 -16.50
CA CYS A 348 -3.28 13.08 -16.00
C CYS A 348 -3.85 13.27 -14.58
N LYS A 349 -4.47 12.21 -14.01
CA LYS A 349 -5.05 12.16 -12.66
C LYS A 349 -4.10 12.74 -11.60
N PHE A 350 -2.87 12.24 -11.58
CA PHE A 350 -1.83 12.59 -10.60
C PHE A 350 -0.88 13.69 -11.11
N ASP A 351 -1.29 14.51 -12.07
CA ASP A 351 -0.42 15.55 -12.62
C ASP A 351 -0.10 16.62 -11.54
N ASP A 352 1.18 16.74 -11.20
CA ASP A 352 1.75 17.76 -10.31
C ASP A 352 3.04 18.35 -10.91
N ARG A 353 2.99 18.68 -12.21
CA ARG A 353 4.15 19.19 -12.98
C ARG A 353 4.81 20.45 -12.41
N GLU A 354 4.09 21.24 -11.62
CA GLU A 354 4.64 22.45 -10.98
C GLU A 354 5.64 22.10 -9.86
N ALA A 355 5.63 20.87 -9.34
CA ALA A 355 6.48 20.44 -8.24
C ALA A 355 7.85 19.89 -8.67
N GLU A 356 8.21 19.92 -9.95
CA GLU A 356 9.52 19.51 -10.46
C GLU A 356 10.07 18.13 -9.99
N LEU A 357 9.25 17.07 -9.98
CA LEU A 357 9.57 15.75 -9.39
C LEU A 357 9.72 15.75 -7.85
N GLN A 358 9.45 16.87 -7.19
CA GLN A 358 9.38 17.03 -5.74
C GLN A 358 7.94 17.11 -5.27
N SER A 359 7.04 16.33 -5.86
CA SER A 359 5.62 16.36 -5.52
C SER A 359 5.40 15.99 -4.06
N GLY A 360 4.59 16.82 -3.39
CA GLY A 360 4.06 16.55 -2.05
C GLY A 360 2.71 15.84 -2.08
N GLU A 361 2.27 15.30 -3.22
CA GLU A 361 0.99 14.61 -3.31
C GLU A 361 1.00 13.32 -2.48
N ASN A 362 0.02 13.18 -1.59
CA ASN A 362 -0.13 11.99 -0.77
C ASN A 362 -0.60 10.79 -1.61
N PHE A 363 -0.15 9.58 -1.28
CA PHE A 363 -0.70 8.38 -1.90
C PHE A 363 -1.88 7.84 -1.11
N THR A 364 -3.06 7.80 -1.73
CA THR A 364 -4.29 7.33 -1.11
C THR A 364 -4.39 5.81 -1.09
N ILE A 365 -4.53 5.23 0.11
CA ILE A 365 -4.75 3.79 0.30
C ILE A 365 -6.24 3.46 0.29
N ILE A 366 -7.07 4.31 0.90
CA ILE A 366 -8.53 4.18 0.91
C ILE A 366 -9.18 5.55 1.05
N ARG A 367 -10.26 5.75 0.30
CA ARG A 367 -11.06 6.98 0.30
C ARG A 367 -12.55 6.68 0.32
N TYR A 368 -13.35 7.69 0.60
CA TYR A 368 -14.77 7.55 0.86
C TYR A 368 -15.56 6.96 -0.32
N ALA A 369 -15.22 7.28 -1.57
CA ALA A 369 -15.87 6.66 -2.73
C ALA A 369 -15.68 5.13 -2.78
N ASP A 370 -14.51 4.62 -2.38
CA ASP A 370 -14.27 3.17 -2.28
C ASP A 370 -15.22 2.56 -1.25
N ILE A 371 -15.39 3.21 -0.09
CA ILE A 371 -16.33 2.76 0.96
C ILE A 371 -17.78 2.78 0.49
N LEU A 372 -18.20 3.83 -0.23
CA LEU A 372 -19.55 3.89 -0.82
C LEU A 372 -19.78 2.75 -1.81
N LEU A 373 -18.78 2.42 -2.64
CA LEU A 373 -18.86 1.31 -3.60
C LEU A 373 -18.84 -0.05 -2.89
N ILE A 374 -18.01 -0.22 -1.84
CA ILE A 374 -18.01 -1.41 -0.99
C ILE A 374 -19.39 -1.60 -0.35
N ALA A 375 -19.97 -0.54 0.22
CA ALA A 375 -21.30 -0.59 0.83
C ALA A 375 -22.40 -0.92 -0.19
N ALA A 376 -22.36 -0.30 -1.38
CA ALA A 376 -23.30 -0.58 -2.45
C ALA A 376 -23.22 -2.03 -2.95
N GLU A 377 -22.01 -2.53 -3.19
CA GLU A 377 -21.80 -3.93 -3.59
C GLU A 377 -22.27 -4.89 -2.51
N ALA A 378 -21.83 -4.69 -1.26
CA ALA A 378 -22.18 -5.56 -0.15
C ALA A 378 -23.68 -5.57 0.13
N LEU A 379 -24.34 -4.40 0.09
CA LEU A 379 -25.79 -4.31 0.24
C LEU A 379 -26.52 -5.03 -0.90
N ASN A 380 -26.03 -4.94 -2.13
CA ASN A 380 -26.61 -5.69 -3.24
C ASN A 380 -26.56 -7.21 -3.03
N GLU A 381 -25.55 -7.73 -2.34
CA GLU A 381 -25.46 -9.15 -2.01
C GLU A 381 -26.31 -9.55 -0.79
N VAL A 382 -26.41 -8.67 0.21
CA VAL A 382 -27.15 -8.93 1.46
C VAL A 382 -28.66 -8.71 1.31
N ASP A 383 -29.06 -7.59 0.71
CA ASP A 383 -30.45 -7.21 0.46
C ASP A 383 -30.57 -6.49 -0.89
N PRO A 384 -30.73 -7.24 -2.00
CA PRO A 384 -30.84 -6.65 -3.33
C PRO A 384 -32.03 -5.70 -3.50
N GLY A 385 -33.04 -5.76 -2.62
CA GLY A 385 -34.24 -4.92 -2.69
C GLY A 385 -34.05 -3.54 -2.07
N ASP A 386 -33.00 -3.33 -1.27
CA ASP A 386 -32.75 -2.05 -0.61
C ASP A 386 -32.25 -1.00 -1.62
N ALA A 387 -33.00 0.09 -1.74
CA ALA A 387 -32.68 1.19 -2.65
C ALA A 387 -31.45 2.00 -2.23
N GLN A 388 -30.98 1.88 -0.98
CA GLN A 388 -29.82 2.61 -0.48
C GLN A 388 -28.55 2.33 -1.28
N LYS A 389 -28.43 1.13 -1.90
CA LYS A 389 -27.31 0.79 -2.78
C LYS A 389 -27.18 1.76 -3.96
N TYR A 390 -28.31 2.23 -4.50
CA TYR A 390 -28.34 3.22 -5.58
C TYR A 390 -27.91 4.60 -5.09
N ASN A 391 -28.33 5.00 -3.89
CA ASN A 391 -27.95 6.29 -3.32
C ASN A 391 -26.43 6.43 -3.18
N TRP A 392 -25.73 5.37 -2.76
CA TRP A 392 -24.27 5.42 -2.60
C TRP A 392 -23.52 5.49 -3.93
N ILE A 393 -23.87 4.66 -4.92
CA ILE A 393 -23.21 4.68 -6.24
C ILE A 393 -23.56 5.94 -7.05
N ASN A 394 -24.82 6.40 -7.00
CA ASN A 394 -25.25 7.55 -7.80
C ASN A 394 -24.64 8.87 -7.30
N GLN A 395 -24.29 9.00 -6.00
CA GLN A 395 -23.53 10.15 -5.51
C GLN A 395 -22.16 10.28 -6.21
N ILE A 396 -21.50 9.15 -6.47
CA ILE A 396 -20.22 9.12 -7.18
C ILE A 396 -20.44 9.50 -8.64
N ARG A 397 -21.45 8.92 -9.28
CA ARG A 397 -21.79 9.18 -10.69
C ARG A 397 -22.17 10.64 -10.93
N GLU A 398 -22.94 11.22 -10.02
CA GLU A 398 -23.33 12.63 -10.02
C GLU A 398 -22.11 13.55 -9.94
N ARG A 399 -21.17 13.27 -9.03
CA ARG A 399 -19.91 14.00 -8.93
C ARG A 399 -19.07 13.84 -10.21
N ALA A 400 -18.97 12.62 -10.74
CA ALA A 400 -18.14 12.30 -11.89
C ALA A 400 -18.61 12.95 -13.21
N ARG A 401 -19.90 13.30 -13.34
CA ARG A 401 -20.46 13.98 -14.52
C ARG A 401 -20.51 15.50 -14.41
N ASN A 402 -20.17 16.08 -13.25
CA ASN A 402 -20.09 17.52 -13.01
C ASN A 402 -21.30 18.33 -13.57
N GLY A 403 -22.51 17.81 -13.33
CA GLY A 403 -23.77 18.45 -13.75
C GLY A 403 -24.29 18.05 -15.14
N VAL A 404 -23.58 17.25 -15.92
CA VAL A 404 -24.05 16.77 -17.25
C VAL A 404 -24.66 15.37 -17.11
N GLU A 405 -25.95 15.30 -16.76
CA GLU A 405 -26.63 14.02 -16.44
C GLU A 405 -26.53 12.95 -17.54
N THR A 406 -26.52 13.37 -18.81
CA THR A 406 -26.44 12.47 -19.97
C THR A 406 -25.11 11.73 -20.09
N ASP A 407 -24.03 12.27 -19.51
CA ASP A 407 -22.68 11.71 -19.64
C ASP A 407 -22.50 10.48 -18.74
N LEU A 408 -23.21 10.44 -17.60
CA LEU A 408 -23.18 9.32 -16.67
C LEU A 408 -24.50 9.24 -15.88
N PRO A 409 -25.59 8.70 -16.45
CA PRO A 409 -26.92 8.73 -15.83
C PRO A 409 -27.00 7.96 -14.51
N ASP A 410 -27.96 8.28 -13.65
CA ASP A 410 -28.23 7.54 -12.43
C ASP A 410 -28.66 6.09 -12.73
N LEU A 411 -28.16 5.16 -11.94
CA LEU A 411 -28.58 3.75 -12.00
C LEU A 411 -29.89 3.59 -11.23
N VAL A 412 -30.83 2.84 -11.81
CA VAL A 412 -32.11 2.49 -11.19
C VAL A 412 -32.63 1.14 -11.72
N GLY A 413 -33.36 0.40 -10.90
CA GLY A 413 -34.16 -0.75 -11.36
C GLY A 413 -33.40 -1.96 -11.91
N LEU A 414 -32.08 -2.04 -11.68
CA LEU A 414 -31.24 -3.17 -12.07
C LEU A 414 -31.52 -4.40 -11.21
N SER A 415 -31.42 -5.58 -11.82
CA SER A 415 -31.33 -6.84 -11.10
C SER A 415 -30.08 -6.90 -10.23
N GLN A 416 -29.99 -7.90 -9.35
CA GLN A 416 -28.81 -8.10 -8.50
C GLN A 416 -27.53 -8.24 -9.34
N ASP A 417 -27.57 -9.02 -10.42
CA ASP A 417 -26.41 -9.28 -11.28
C ASP A 417 -26.03 -8.04 -12.10
N GLU A 418 -27.01 -7.33 -12.66
CA GLU A 418 -26.76 -6.10 -13.40
C GLU A 418 -26.18 -5.01 -12.49
N PHE A 419 -26.71 -4.85 -11.27
CA PHE A 419 -26.19 -3.90 -10.31
C PHE A 419 -24.76 -4.25 -9.89
N ARG A 420 -24.47 -5.52 -9.66
CA ARG A 420 -23.11 -5.98 -9.33
C ARG A 420 -22.12 -5.61 -10.43
N ASN A 421 -22.47 -5.86 -11.69
CA ASN A 421 -21.62 -5.50 -12.83
C ASN A 421 -21.45 -3.97 -12.92
N ALA A 422 -22.52 -3.21 -12.71
CA ALA A 422 -22.45 -1.75 -12.70
C ALA A 422 -21.54 -1.21 -11.58
N VAL A 423 -21.54 -1.82 -10.39
CA VAL A 423 -20.61 -1.44 -9.31
C VAL A 423 -19.17 -1.77 -9.69
N LEU A 424 -18.90 -2.93 -10.28
CA LEU A 424 -17.54 -3.31 -10.71
C LEU A 424 -17.01 -2.37 -11.81
N GLU A 425 -17.88 -1.95 -12.72
CA GLU A 425 -17.56 -0.96 -13.75
C GLU A 425 -17.33 0.43 -13.14
N GLU A 426 -18.19 0.85 -12.20
CA GLU A 426 -17.99 2.12 -11.51
C GLU A 426 -16.69 2.13 -10.69
N ARG A 427 -16.36 1.02 -10.01
CA ARG A 427 -15.08 0.84 -9.32
C ARG A 427 -13.90 0.97 -10.27
N ARG A 428 -13.97 0.37 -11.46
CA ARG A 428 -12.93 0.45 -12.48
C ARG A 428 -12.60 1.91 -12.85
N PHE A 429 -13.63 2.72 -13.09
CA PHE A 429 -13.42 4.10 -13.56
C PHE A 429 -13.21 5.09 -12.43
N GLU A 430 -13.91 4.93 -11.31
CA GLU A 430 -13.76 5.78 -10.13
C GLU A 430 -12.38 5.59 -9.49
N LEU A 431 -11.96 4.34 -9.29
CA LEU A 431 -10.71 3.98 -8.61
C LEU A 431 -9.55 3.73 -9.58
N ALA A 432 -9.69 4.13 -10.85
CA ALA A 432 -8.71 3.90 -11.89
C ALA A 432 -7.32 4.36 -11.44
N PHE A 433 -6.32 3.48 -11.53
CA PHE A 433 -4.93 3.77 -11.21
C PHE A 433 -4.66 4.04 -9.72
N GLU A 434 -5.48 3.50 -8.82
CA GLU A 434 -5.32 3.63 -7.34
C GLU A 434 -4.96 2.30 -6.64
N GLY A 435 -4.60 1.25 -7.38
CA GLY A 435 -4.06 0.00 -6.82
C GLY A 435 -5.08 -1.09 -6.55
N GLN A 436 -6.25 -1.06 -7.20
CA GLN A 436 -7.38 -1.94 -6.88
C GLN A 436 -7.79 -2.87 -8.02
N ARG A 437 -7.53 -2.52 -9.28
CA ARG A 437 -8.09 -3.21 -10.45
C ARG A 437 -7.81 -4.71 -10.47
N ALA A 438 -6.56 -5.12 -10.23
CA ALA A 438 -6.17 -6.53 -10.22
C ALA A 438 -6.93 -7.31 -9.13
N TRP A 439 -7.11 -6.71 -7.96
CA TRP A 439 -7.79 -7.36 -6.82
C TRP A 439 -9.29 -7.51 -7.08
N ASP A 440 -9.93 -6.51 -7.68
CA ASP A 440 -11.31 -6.58 -8.11
C ASP A 440 -11.53 -7.67 -9.16
N LEU A 441 -10.62 -7.79 -10.13
CA LEU A 441 -10.69 -8.87 -11.13
C LEU A 441 -10.47 -10.26 -10.52
N LYS A 442 -9.50 -10.41 -9.61
CA LYS A 442 -9.17 -11.69 -8.97
C LYS A 442 -10.31 -12.18 -8.07
N ARG A 443 -10.84 -11.33 -7.18
CA ARG A 443 -11.95 -11.70 -6.28
C ARG A 443 -13.24 -12.05 -7.04
N ARG A 444 -13.42 -11.52 -8.25
CA ARG A 444 -14.57 -11.81 -9.11
C ARG A 444 -14.32 -12.95 -10.10
N GLY A 445 -13.11 -13.52 -10.13
CA GLY A 445 -12.76 -14.61 -11.04
C GLY A 445 -12.71 -14.20 -12.52
N THR A 446 -12.56 -12.91 -12.82
CA THR A 446 -12.54 -12.37 -14.21
C THR A 446 -11.14 -12.01 -14.69
N PHE A 447 -10.13 -12.10 -13.82
CA PHE A 447 -8.73 -11.73 -14.10
C PHE A 447 -8.18 -12.41 -15.37
N LEU A 448 -8.19 -13.74 -15.40
CA LEU A 448 -7.64 -14.50 -16.53
C LEU A 448 -8.41 -14.21 -17.82
N ALA A 449 -9.73 -14.22 -17.76
CA ALA A 449 -10.57 -13.96 -18.92
C ALA A 449 -10.33 -12.56 -19.53
N LYS A 450 -10.17 -11.53 -18.70
CA LYS A 450 -9.89 -10.16 -19.15
C LYS A 450 -8.51 -10.05 -19.80
N LEU A 451 -7.49 -10.60 -19.16
CA LEU A 451 -6.12 -10.53 -19.68
C LEU A 451 -5.92 -11.38 -20.93
N SER A 452 -6.48 -12.59 -20.99
CA SER A 452 -6.45 -13.41 -22.20
C SER A 452 -7.20 -12.74 -23.37
N ALA A 453 -8.28 -12.00 -23.10
CA ALA A 453 -8.98 -11.23 -24.15
C ALA A 453 -8.10 -10.11 -24.75
N GLN A 454 -7.14 -9.59 -23.98
CA GLN A 454 -6.12 -8.65 -24.44
C GLN A 454 -4.88 -9.33 -25.07
N GLY A 455 -4.92 -10.66 -25.23
CA GLY A 455 -3.82 -11.43 -25.80
C GLY A 455 -2.65 -11.66 -24.84
N LYS A 456 -2.84 -11.44 -23.52
CA LYS A 456 -1.84 -11.76 -22.51
C LYS A 456 -1.81 -13.26 -22.23
N GLU A 457 -0.62 -13.81 -22.09
CA GLU A 457 -0.41 -15.21 -21.70
C GLU A 457 -0.49 -15.31 -20.17
N VAL A 458 -1.63 -15.77 -19.67
CA VAL A 458 -1.89 -15.92 -18.24
C VAL A 458 -2.47 -17.29 -17.92
N GLU A 459 -2.10 -17.84 -16.77
CA GLU A 459 -2.50 -19.16 -16.31
C GLU A 459 -3.00 -19.11 -14.86
N ASP A 460 -3.75 -20.15 -14.44
CA ASP A 460 -4.39 -20.21 -13.11
C ASP A 460 -3.40 -19.97 -11.96
N PHE A 461 -2.17 -20.48 -12.06
CA PHE A 461 -1.16 -20.33 -11.01
C PHE A 461 -0.70 -18.87 -10.80
N MET A 462 -0.88 -18.01 -11.81
CA MET A 462 -0.52 -16.58 -11.78
C MET A 462 -1.55 -15.72 -11.01
N LEU A 463 -2.65 -16.32 -10.53
CA LEU A 463 -3.55 -15.67 -9.58
C LEU A 463 -2.83 -15.33 -8.27
N LEU A 464 -1.80 -16.10 -7.91
CA LEU A 464 -0.86 -15.81 -6.83
C LEU A 464 0.54 -15.60 -7.41
N PHE A 465 1.32 -14.77 -6.73
CA PHE A 465 2.73 -14.56 -7.05
C PHE A 465 3.61 -15.61 -6.38
N PRO A 466 4.82 -15.90 -6.90
CA PRO A 466 5.74 -16.83 -6.26
C PRO A 466 6.22 -16.30 -4.91
N ILE A 467 6.37 -17.19 -3.94
CA ILE A 467 7.19 -16.95 -2.75
C ILE A 467 8.64 -16.75 -3.23
N PRO A 468 9.41 -15.75 -2.75
CA PRO A 468 10.77 -15.56 -3.22
C PRO A 468 11.62 -16.81 -2.96
N ASP A 469 12.34 -17.29 -3.98
CA ASP A 469 13.11 -18.54 -3.96
C ASP A 469 14.15 -18.56 -2.84
N VAL A 470 14.79 -17.42 -2.57
CA VAL A 470 15.74 -17.27 -1.45
C VAL A 470 15.08 -17.62 -0.12
N GLN A 471 13.78 -17.35 0.06
CA GLN A 471 13.07 -17.69 1.29
C GLN A 471 12.76 -19.18 1.38
N ILE A 472 12.41 -19.81 0.25
CA ILE A 472 12.25 -21.28 0.14
C ILE A 472 13.57 -21.99 0.47
N GLU A 473 14.70 -21.46 0.00
CA GLU A 473 16.03 -22.00 0.28
C GLU A 473 16.43 -21.85 1.76
N LEU A 474 16.07 -20.73 2.40
CA LEU A 474 16.42 -20.43 3.79
C LEU A 474 15.52 -21.12 4.81
N ASN A 475 14.25 -21.38 4.46
CA ASN A 475 13.28 -22.01 5.34
C ASN A 475 12.74 -23.30 4.70
N PRO A 476 13.25 -24.48 5.11
CA PRO A 476 12.84 -25.77 4.54
C PRO A 476 11.38 -26.14 4.86
N ASN A 477 10.69 -25.39 5.73
CA ASN A 477 9.27 -25.55 6.04
C ASN A 477 8.36 -24.66 5.16
N LEU A 478 8.93 -23.91 4.22
CA LEU A 478 8.17 -23.15 3.22
C LEU A 478 8.00 -23.94 1.93
N GLU A 479 6.78 -23.96 1.43
CA GLU A 479 6.44 -24.52 0.13
C GLU A 479 6.06 -23.41 -0.85
N GLN A 480 6.52 -23.55 -2.09
CA GLN A 480 6.18 -22.65 -3.19
C GLN A 480 4.67 -22.71 -3.52
N ASN A 481 4.13 -21.65 -4.09
CA ASN A 481 2.78 -21.64 -4.64
C ASN A 481 2.66 -22.67 -5.78
N PRO A 482 1.57 -23.46 -5.84
CA PRO A 482 1.41 -24.46 -6.89
C PRO A 482 1.54 -23.85 -8.29
N GLY A 483 2.43 -24.40 -9.11
CA GLY A 483 2.71 -23.94 -10.48
C GLY A 483 3.93 -23.02 -10.63
N TRP A 484 4.47 -22.50 -9.53
CA TRP A 484 5.70 -21.72 -9.49
C TRP A 484 6.94 -22.55 -9.20
#